data_AF-A0A661VMB7-F1
#
_entry.id   AF-A0A661VMB7-F1
#
_cell.length_a   1.000
_cell.length_b   1.000
_cell.length_c   1.000
_cell.angle_alpha   90.00
_cell.angle_beta   90.00
_cell.angle_gamma   90.00
#
_symmetry.space_group_name_H-M   'P 1'
#
loop_
_entity.id
_entity.type
_entity.pdbx_description
1 polymer ?
#
loop_
_entity_poly.entity_id
_entity_poly.type
_entity_poly.pdbx_seq_one_letter_code
_entity_poly.pdbx_strand_id
1 'polypeptide(L)'
;MIFLDYLRLCIQLLCWVLTILIFLRAIFSWFPIDPGSRLMLLLYQLTEPVLAPLRRIMPRTGMIDLSPMIAIIILQIIANLV
;
A
#
# COMPACT_ATOMS: atom_id res chain seq x y z
N MET A 1 -0.02 -18.06 -24.09
CA MET A 1 0.87 -16.88 -24.10
C MET A 1 0.07 -15.64 -23.78
N ILE A 2 -0.83 -15.20 -24.66
CA ILE A 2 -1.72 -14.02 -24.50
C ILE A 2 -2.41 -13.91 -23.12
N PHE A 3 -3.04 -14.99 -22.62
CA PHE A 3 -3.72 -14.96 -21.32
C PHE A 3 -2.76 -14.67 -20.14
N LEU A 4 -1.55 -15.23 -20.17
CA LEU A 4 -0.56 -15.02 -19.11
C LEU A 4 -0.05 -13.58 -19.14
N ASP A 5 0.07 -12.98 -20.32
CA ASP A 5 0.51 -11.59 -20.47
C ASP A 5 -0.51 -10.62 -19.86
N TYR A 6 -1.81 -10.85 -20.10
CA TYR A 6 -2.87 -10.06 -19.45
C TYR A 6 -2.89 -10.25 -17.93
N LEU A 7 -2.69 -11.48 -17.44
CA LEU A 7 -2.62 -11.74 -16.00
C LEU A 7 -1.45 -10.99 -15.35
N ARG A 8 -0.26 -11.04 -15.97
CA ARG A 8 0.92 -10.30 -15.51
C ARG A 8 0.65 -8.81 -15.46
N LEU A 9 0.07 -8.25 -16.53
CA LEU A 9 -0.29 -6.83 -16.60
C LEU A 9 -1.25 -6.42 -15.47
N CYS A 10 -2.30 -7.22 -15.22
CA CYS A 10 -3.25 -6.95 -14.15
C CYS A 10 -2.57 -6.93 -12.77
N ILE A 11 -1.66 -7.86 -12.51
CA ILE A 11 -0.91 -7.93 -11.24
C ILE A 11 0.01 -6.72 -11.11
N GLN A 12 0.77 -6.38 -12.14
CA GLN A 12 1.68 -5.23 -12.14
C GLN A 12 0.92 -3.91 -11.92
N LEU A 13 -0.22 -3.72 -12.60
CA LEU A 13 -1.08 -2.56 -12.41
C LEU A 13 -1.64 -2.48 -10.99
N LEU A 14 -2.10 -3.61 -10.44
CA LEU A 14 -2.61 -3.67 -9.07
C LEU A 14 -1.52 -3.28 -8.06
N CYS A 15 -0.32 -3.85 -8.18
CA CYS A 15 0.83 -3.52 -7.34
C CYS A 15 1.17 -2.03 -7.44
N TRP A 16 1.22 -1.47 -8.66
CA TRP A 16 1.54 -0.06 -8.89
C TRP A 16 0.52 0.88 -8.25
N VAL A 17 -0.78 0.62 -8.44
CA VAL A 17 -1.86 1.40 -7.82
C VAL A 17 -1.76 1.34 -6.29
N LEU A 18 -1.60 0.15 -5.71
CA LEU A 18 -1.47 -0.01 -4.26
C LEU A 18 -0.23 0.72 -3.70
N THR A 19 0.91 0.65 -4.39
CA THR A 19 2.12 1.39 -4.02
C THR A 19 1.85 2.89 -3.95
N ILE A 20 1.16 3.46 -4.94
CA ILE A 20 0.82 4.89 -4.94
C ILE A 20 -0.12 5.25 -3.79
N LEU A 21 -1.16 4.47 -3.56
CA LEU A 21 -2.12 4.75 -2.48
C LEU A 21 -1.46 4.67 -1.10
N ILE A 22 -0.62 3.67 -0.88
CA ILE A 22 0.14 3.51 0.36
C ILE A 22 1.13 4.67 0.53
N PHE A 23 1.82 5.07 -0.54
CA PHE A 23 2.73 6.20 -0.52
C PHE A 23 2.03 7.52 -0.22
N LEU A 24 0.89 7.80 -0.87
CA LEU A 24 0.06 8.98 -0.58
C LEU A 24 -0.40 8.99 0.87
N ARG A 25 -0.89 7.85 1.38
CA ARG A 25 -1.29 7.73 2.78
C ARG A 25 -0.13 7.99 3.75
N ALA A 26 1.06 7.48 3.45
CA ALA A 26 2.26 7.71 4.25
C ALA A 26 2.67 9.19 4.25
N ILE A 27 2.68 9.84 3.09
CA ILE A 27 2.93 11.29 2.98
C ILE A 27 1.90 12.05 3.79
N PHE A 28 0.61 11.80 3.56
CA PHE A 28 -0.48 12.50 4.24
C PHE A 28 -0.52 12.27 5.74
N SER A 29 0.10 11.21 6.26
CA SER A 29 0.26 11.01 7.71
C SER A 29 1.18 12.05 8.36
N TRP A 30 2.05 12.72 7.59
CA TRP A 30 2.91 13.80 8.08
C TRP A 30 2.31 15.19 7.93
N PHE A 31 1.21 15.32 7.18
CA PHE A 31 0.49 16.57 7.03
C PHE A 31 -0.72 16.61 7.96
N PRO A 32 -1.12 17.79 8.47
CA PRO A 32 -2.33 17.94 9.27
C PRO A 32 -3.58 17.94 8.37
N ILE A 33 -3.86 16.80 7.72
CA ILE A 33 -5.06 16.57 6.91
C ILE A 33 -6.14 15.98 7.80
N ASP A 34 -7.39 16.46 7.64
CA ASP A 34 -8.53 15.92 8.36
C ASP A 34 -8.70 14.41 8.07
N PRO A 35 -8.56 13.53 9.09
CA PRO A 35 -8.78 12.09 8.96
C PRO A 35 -10.19 11.72 8.49
N GLY A 36 -11.18 12.58 8.75
CA GLY A 36 -12.57 12.41 8.32
C GLY A 36 -12.83 12.80 6.87
N SER A 37 -11.86 13.38 6.18
CA SER A 37 -12.01 13.77 4.77
C SER A 37 -12.25 12.55 3.89
N ARG A 38 -13.10 12.71 2.86
CA ARG A 38 -13.44 11.61 1.92
C ARG A 38 -12.19 10.99 1.30
N LEU A 39 -11.18 11.79 0.99
CA LEU A 39 -9.92 11.31 0.43
C LEU A 39 -9.15 10.42 1.42
N MET A 40 -9.01 10.85 2.68
CA MET A 40 -8.29 10.07 3.68
C MET A 40 -9.01 8.75 3.96
N LEU A 41 -10.34 8.78 4.11
CA LEU A 41 -11.15 7.57 4.29
C LEU A 41 -10.99 6.57 3.14
N LEU A 42 -10.97 7.05 1.89
CA LEU A 42 -10.71 6.19 0.73
C LEU A 42 -9.31 5.58 0.76
N LEU A 43 -8.28 6.39 1.06
CA LEU A 43 -6.91 5.88 1.18
C LEU A 43 -6.80 4.82 2.27
N TYR A 44 -7.41 5.03 3.44
CA TYR A 44 -7.46 4.03 4.50
C TYR A 44 -8.16 2.76 4.01
N GLN A 45 -9.39 2.85 3.51
CA GLN A 45 -10.15 1.67 3.08
C GLN A 45 -9.42 0.82 2.04
N LEU A 46 -8.76 1.45 1.06
CA LEU A 46 -8.06 0.74 -0.01
C LEU A 46 -6.72 0.15 0.44
N THR A 47 -6.03 0.78 1.39
CA THR A 47 -4.68 0.36 1.82
C THR A 47 -4.69 -0.51 3.09
N GLU A 48 -5.73 -0.44 3.91
CA GLU A 48 -5.88 -1.19 5.16
C GLU A 48 -5.73 -2.71 5.00
N PRO A 49 -6.32 -3.37 3.98
CA PRO A 49 -6.16 -4.81 3.79
C PRO A 49 -4.69 -5.25 3.63
N VAL A 50 -3.84 -4.37 3.11
CA VAL A 50 -2.39 -4.62 2.94
C VAL A 50 -1.61 -4.21 4.19
N LEU A 51 -1.93 -3.07 4.79
CA LEU A 51 -1.18 -2.50 5.93
C LEU A 51 -1.55 -3.10 7.29
N ALA A 52 -2.79 -3.54 7.50
CA ALA A 52 -3.23 -4.09 8.78
C ALA A 52 -2.53 -5.42 9.14
N PRO A 53 -2.37 -6.40 8.23
CA PRO A 53 -1.59 -7.60 8.52
C PRO A 53 -0.12 -7.29 8.85
N LEU A 54 0.49 -6.36 8.12
CA LEU A 54 1.89 -5.95 8.36
C LEU A 54 2.07 -5.32 9.74
N ARG A 55 1.16 -4.44 10.17
CA ARG A 55 1.19 -3.85 11.52
C ARG A 55 1.00 -4.86 12.65
N ARG A 56 0.31 -5.98 12.40
CA ARG A 56 0.17 -7.06 13.39
C ARG A 56 1.47 -7.85 13.57
N ILE A 57 2.31 -7.91 12.54
CA ILE A 57 3.56 -8.68 12.54
C ILE A 57 4.73 -7.82 13.01
N MET A 58 4.73 -6.53 12.68
CA MET A 58 5.80 -5.62 13.10
C MET A 58 5.80 -5.41 14.62
N PRO A 59 7.00 -5.28 15.24
CA PRO A 59 7.09 -4.80 16.61
C PRO A 59 6.47 -3.41 16.72
N ARG A 60 5.93 -3.04 17.89
CA ARG A 60 5.34 -1.72 18.12
C ARG A 60 6.45 -0.65 18.05
N THR A 61 6.63 -0.03 16.89
CA THR A 61 7.67 0.97 16.60
C THR A 61 7.39 2.36 17.19
N GLY A 62 6.59 2.45 18.26
CA GLY A 62 6.20 3.72 18.86
C GLY A 62 5.25 4.51 17.97
N MET A 63 5.55 5.79 17.72
CA MET A 63 4.68 6.75 17.02
C MET A 63 4.76 6.67 15.49
N ILE A 64 5.74 5.97 14.93
CA ILE A 64 5.97 5.93 13.48
C ILE A 64 5.52 4.58 12.92
N ASP A 65 4.58 4.63 11.99
CA ASP A 65 4.11 3.46 11.25
C ASP A 65 5.08 3.13 10.10
N LEU A 66 5.91 2.10 10.27
CA LEU A 66 6.83 1.62 9.23
C LEU A 66 6.17 0.65 8.23
N SER A 67 4.90 0.30 8.43
CA SER A 67 4.20 -0.65 7.57
C SER A 67 4.10 -0.21 6.11
N PRO A 68 3.94 1.09 5.77
CA PRO A 68 3.93 1.53 4.38
C PRO A 68 5.23 1.18 3.65
N MET A 69 6.38 1.32 4.31
CA MET A 69 7.69 1.03 3.71
C MET A 69 7.82 -0.46 3.39
N ILE A 70 7.48 -1.32 4.36
CA ILE A 70 7.51 -2.78 4.17
C ILE A 70 6.52 -3.21 3.08
N ALA A 71 5.32 -2.64 3.08
CA ALA A 71 4.31 -2.95 2.06
C ALA A 71 4.80 -2.60 0.65
N ILE A 72 5.40 -1.43 0.46
CA ILE A 72 5.92 -1.00 -0.83
C ILE A 72 7.02 -1.96 -1.32
N ILE A 73 7.93 -2.37 -0.44
CA ILE A 73 8.99 -3.32 -0.78
C ILE A 73 8.39 -4.66 -1.25
N ILE A 74 7.43 -5.20 -0.49
CA ILE A 74 6.76 -6.46 -0.85
C ILE A 74 6.04 -6.34 -2.20
N LEU A 75 5.32 -5.25 -2.42
CA LEU A 75 4.61 -5.00 -3.68
C LEU A 75 5.58 -4.89 -4.87
N GLN A 76 6.72 -4.24 -4.70
CA GLN A 76 7.75 -4.18 -5.74
C GLN A 76 8.36 -5.55 -6.02
N ILE A 77 8.64 -6.36 -5.00
CA ILE A 77 9.13 -7.72 -5.20
C ILE A 77 8.12 -8.54 -6.01
N ILE A 78 6.84 -8.50 -5.64
CA ILE A 78 5.78 -9.21 -6.37
C ILE A 78 5.70 -8.73 -7.82
N ALA A 79 5.71 -7.42 -8.06
CA ALA A 79 5.62 -6.85 -9.39
C ALA A 79 6.81 -7.20 -10.31
N ASN A 80 8.01 -7.36 -9.74
CA ASN A 80 9.21 -7.72 -10.51
C ASN A 80 9.34 -9.23 -10.76
N LEU A 81 8.68 -10.08 -9.94
CA LEU A 81 8.73 -11.55 -10.09
C LEU A 81 7.73 -12.09 -11.11
N VAL A 82 6.72 -11.29 -11.50
CA VAL A 82 5.60 -11.67 -12.36
C VAL A 82 5.76 -11.05 -13.75
#